data_AF-A0A7C3QGI3-F1
#
_entry.id   AF-A0A7C3QGI3-F1
#
_cell.length_a   1.000
_cell.length_b   1.000
_cell.length_c   1.000
_cell.angle_alpha   90.00
_cell.angle_beta   90.00
_cell.angle_gamma   90.00
#
_symmetry.space_group_name_H-M   'P 1'
#
loop_
_entity.id
_entity.type
_entity.pdbx_description
1 polymer ?
#
loop_
_entity_poly.entity_id
_entity_poly.type
_entity_poly.pdbx_seq_one_letter_code
_entity_poly.pdbx_strand_id
1 'polypeptide(L)' 'MTTSTRKSRILNVSVPPEMYAEIENIARLENRTKSDLVREAFRHYQFVRRWRLIRQWGTETAMRLDLENDEELEAFLES' A
#
# COMPACT_ATOMS: atom_id res chain seq x y z
N MET A 1 33.34 -16.76 -10.78
CA MET A 1 32.98 -15.88 -9.66
C MET A 1 31.64 -15.24 -9.99
N THR A 2 30.54 -15.69 -9.40
CA THR A 2 29.22 -15.08 -9.62
C THR A 2 29.10 -13.85 -8.72
N THR A 3 29.10 -12.67 -9.31
CA THR A 3 28.84 -11.41 -8.59
C THR A 3 27.38 -11.39 -8.17
N SER A 4 27.11 -11.66 -6.89
CA SER A 4 25.80 -11.46 -6.28
C SER A 4 25.47 -9.97 -6.34
N THR A 5 24.54 -9.58 -7.22
CA THR A 5 24.06 -8.21 -7.34
C THR A 5 23.27 -7.84 -6.09
N ARG A 6 23.65 -6.73 -5.45
CA ARG A 6 22.93 -6.23 -4.26
C ARG A 6 21.47 -5.95 -4.62
N LYS A 7 20.52 -6.57 -3.92
CA LYS A 7 19.07 -6.44 -4.17
C LYS A 7 18.47 -5.08 -3.79
N SER A 8 19.26 -4.13 -3.27
CA SER A 8 18.78 -2.82 -2.82
C SER A 8 19.65 -1.67 -3.31
N ARG A 9 19.01 -0.53 -3.57
CA ARG A 9 19.66 0.76 -3.87
C ARG A 9 19.37 1.76 -2.73
N ILE A 10 20.30 2.69 -2.51
CA ILE A 10 20.14 3.74 -1.50
C ILE A 10 19.18 4.80 -2.05
N LEU A 11 18.21 5.19 -1.22
CA LEU A 11 17.32 6.32 -1.47
C LEU A 11 17.68 7.42 -0.47
N ASN A 12 18.21 8.55 -0.96
CA ASN A 12 18.45 9.74 -0.14
C ASN A 12 17.21 10.64 -0.21
N VAL A 13 16.64 10.96 0.95
CA VAL A 13 15.49 11.84 1.09
C VAL A 13 15.66 12.72 2.31
N SER A 14 15.38 14.01 2.15
CA SER A 14 15.28 14.95 3.27
C SER A 14 13.83 15.02 3.73
N VAL A 15 13.62 15.05 5.05
CA VAL A 15 12.31 15.21 5.68
C VAL A 15 12.36 16.34 6.71
N PRO A 16 11.22 16.96 7.06
CA PRO A 16 11.19 17.94 8.15
C PRO A 16 11.75 17.36 9.46
N PRO A 17 12.43 18.16 10.31
CA PRO A 17 13.03 17.68 11.55
C PRO A 17 12.05 16.97 12.49
N GLU A 18 10.82 17.50 12.59
CA GLU A 18 9.76 16.90 13.40
C GLU A 18 9.37 15.50 12.91
N MET A 19 9.24 15.34 11.59
CA MET A 19 8.96 14.05 10.96
C MET A 19 10.09 13.05 11.20
N TYR A 20 11.35 13.50 11.16
CA TYR A 20 12.48 12.62 11.48
C TYR A 20 12.42 12.11 12.93
N ALA A 21 12.11 12.99 13.88
CA ALA A 21 11.98 12.64 15.29
C ALA A 21 10.84 11.64 15.52
N GLU A 22 9.71 11.82 14.84
CA GLU A 22 8.57 10.90 14.89
C GLU A 22 8.92 9.51 14.31
N ILE A 23 9.54 9.46 13.12
CA ILE A 23 10.00 8.22 12.50
C ILE A 23 10.94 7.47 13.43
N GLU A 24 11.87 8.19 14.06
CA GLU A 24 12.81 7.59 15.00
C GLU A 24 12.11 7.05 16.25
N ASN A 25 11.12 7.78 16.76
CA ASN A 25 10.34 7.35 17.92
C ASN A 25 9.54 6.07 17.64
N ILE A 26 8.79 6.04 16.54
CA ILE A 26 7.99 4.87 16.13
C ILE A 26 8.90 3.67 15.90
N ALA A 27 10.00 3.85 15.15
CA ALA A 27 10.93 2.75 14.87
C ALA A 27 11.52 2.15 16.17
N ARG A 28 11.80 2.99 17.17
CA ARG A 28 12.27 2.54 18.49
C ARG A 28 11.20 1.77 19.25
N LEU A 29 9.97 2.29 19.31
CA LEU A 29 8.85 1.65 19.99
C LEU A 29 8.51 0.28 19.39
N GLU A 30 8.61 0.16 18.07
CA GLU A 30 8.36 -1.08 17.33
C GLU A 30 9.60 -2.00 17.21
N ASN A 31 10.72 -1.65 17.84
CA ASN A 31 11.98 -2.41 17.81
C ASN A 31 12.44 -2.77 16.37
N ARG A 32 12.38 -1.80 15.46
CA ARG A 32 12.72 -1.94 14.02
C ARG A 32 13.60 -0.80 13.54
N THR A 33 14.15 -0.91 12.31
CA THR A 33 14.93 0.20 11.74
C THR A 33 14.04 1.28 11.12
N LYS A 34 14.51 2.54 11.09
CA LYS A 34 13.85 3.65 10.36
C LYS A 34 13.60 3.30 8.90
N SER A 35 14.57 2.66 8.25
CA SER A 35 14.46 2.21 6.86
C SER A 35 13.39 1.14 6.67
N ASP A 36 13.19 0.24 7.64
CA ASP A 36 12.10 -0.73 7.61
C ASP A 36 10.75 -0.04 7.73
N LEU A 37 10.63 0.93 8.66
CA LEU A 37 9.41 1.73 8.83
C LEU A 37 9.02 2.46 7.55
N VAL A 38 9.95 3.20 6.94
CA VAL A 38 9.70 3.92 5.69
C VAL A 38 9.35 2.99 4.54
N ARG A 39 10.01 1.82 4.43
CA ARG A 39 9.66 0.82 3.41
C ARG A 39 8.24 0.27 3.60
N GLU A 40 7.81 0.06 4.83
CA GLU A 40 6.45 -0.40 5.12
C GLU A 40 5.42 0.68 4.85
N ALA A 41 5.68 1.92 5.26
CA ALA A 41 4.83 3.07 4.94
C ALA A 41 4.62 3.19 3.41
N PHE A 42 5.67 2.98 2.61
CA PHE A 42 5.55 2.97 1.16
C PHE A 42 4.71 1.79 0.63
N ARG A 43 4.82 0.59 1.22
CA ARG A 43 3.95 -0.54 0.86
C ARG A 43 2.48 -0.25 1.18
N HIS A 44 2.20 0.34 2.35
CA HIS A 44 0.87 0.75 2.75
C HIS A 44 0.30 1.82 1.80
N TYR A 45 1.09 2.84 1.48
CA TYR A 45 0.72 3.86 0.49
C TYR A 45 0.32 3.25 -0.87
N GLN A 46 1.11 2.30 -1.38
CA GLN A 46 0.77 1.60 -2.63
C GLN A 46 -0.50 0.77 -2.52
N PHE A 47 -0.71 0.08 -1.39
CA PHE A 47 -1.92 -0.70 -1.14
C PHE A 47 -3.16 0.19 -1.17
N VAL A 48 -3.16 1.29 -0.42
CA VAL A 48 -4.27 2.25 -0.39
C VAL A 48 -4.56 2.81 -1.78
N ARG A 49 -3.52 3.15 -2.56
CA ARG A 49 -3.68 3.62 -3.93
C ARG A 49 -4.32 2.58 -4.85
N ARG A 50 -3.89 1.31 -4.77
CA ARG A 50 -4.50 0.23 -5.55
C ARG A 50 -5.95 -0.01 -5.13
N TRP A 51 -6.23 0.00 -3.84
CA TRP A 51 -7.58 -0.22 -3.32
C TRP A 51 -8.56 0.86 -3.80
N ARG A 52 -8.10 2.12 -3.89
CA ARG A 52 -8.90 3.21 -4.45
C ARG A 52 -9.31 2.95 -5.90
N LEU A 53 -8.39 2.42 -6.72
CA LEU A 53 -8.67 2.09 -8.12
C LEU A 53 -9.65 0.91 -8.23
N ILE A 54 -9.46 -0.13 -7.42
CA ILE A 54 -10.36 -1.30 -7.39
C ILE A 54 -11.77 -0.87 -6.99
N ARG A 55 -11.91 -0.02 -5.95
CA ARG A 55 -13.21 0.52 -5.55
C ARG A 55 -13.88 1.31 -6.65
N GLN A 56 -13.14 2.20 -7.32
CA GLN A 56 -13.69 2.99 -8.41
C GLN A 56 -14.20 2.07 -9.54
N TRP A 57 -13.39 1.12 -9.97
CA TRP A 57 -13.77 0.15 -11.01
C TRP A 57 -14.97 -0.71 -10.58
N GLY A 58 -15.00 -1.14 -9.33
CA GLY A 58 -16.11 -1.90 -8.75
C GLY A 58 -17.41 -1.10 -8.77
N THR A 59 -17.37 0.18 -8.35
CA THR A 59 -18.54 1.07 -8.41
C THR A 59 -19.02 1.28 -9.84
N GLU A 60 -18.12 1.59 -10.78
CA GLU A 60 -18.49 1.77 -12.21
C GLU A 60 -19.09 0.48 -12.81
N THR A 61 -18.57 -0.67 -12.41
CA THR A 61 -19.07 -1.98 -12.86
C THR A 61 -20.44 -2.30 -12.27
N ALA A 62 -20.64 -2.07 -10.98
CA ALA A 62 -21.93 -2.27 -10.31
C ALA A 62 -23.02 -1.38 -10.93
N MET A 63 -22.72 -0.10 -11.18
CA MET A 63 -23.66 0.82 -11.85
C MET A 63 -24.02 0.37 -13.26
N ARG A 64 -23.05 -0.15 -14.03
CA ARG A 64 -23.31 -0.65 -15.40
C ARG A 64 -24.15 -1.93 -15.41
N LEU A 65 -24.03 -2.74 -14.37
CA LEU A 65 -24.73 -4.02 -14.24
C LEU A 65 -26.00 -3.93 -13.38
N ASP A 66 -26.34 -2.73 -12.88
CA ASP A 66 -27.47 -2.48 -11.98
C ASP A 66 -27.44 -3.37 -10.73
N LEU A 67 -26.23 -3.58 -10.18
CA LEU A 67 -26.01 -4.38 -8.97
C LEU A 67 -25.98 -3.45 -7.75
N GLU A 68 -26.92 -3.62 -6.84
CA GLU A 68 -27.04 -2.83 -5.62
C GLU A 68 -26.44 -3.51 -4.39
N ASN A 69 -26.32 -4.84 -4.42
CA ASN A 69 -25.90 -5.63 -3.27
C ASN A 69 -25.13 -6.91 -3.68
N ASP A 70 -24.58 -7.58 -2.67
CA ASP A 70 -23.77 -8.77 -2.86
C ASP A 70 -24.60 -9.98 -3.33
N GLU A 71 -25.89 -10.08 -2.98
CA GLU A 71 -26.77 -11.17 -3.41
C GLU A 71 -27.01 -11.13 -4.93
N GLU A 72 -27.23 -9.94 -5.49
CA GLU A 72 -27.35 -9.74 -6.95
C GLU A 72 -26.04 -10.03 -7.68
N LEU A 73 -24.91 -9.66 -7.08
CA LEU A 73 -23.59 -9.96 -7.63
C LEU A 73 -23.34 -11.47 -7.66
N GLU A 74 -23.66 -12.19 -6.58
CA GLU A 74 -23.54 -13.65 -6.52
C GLU A 74 -24.43 -14.32 -7.58
N ALA A 75 -25.69 -13.89 -7.68
CA ALA A 75 -26.61 -14.39 -8.70
C ALA A 75 -26.11 -14.15 -10.14
N PHE A 76 -25.47 -13.00 -10.42
CA PHE A 76 -24.86 -12.71 -11.72
C PHE A 76 -23.62 -13.57 -12.01
N LEU A 77 -22.83 -13.94 -11.00
CA LEU A 77 -21.62 -14.76 -11.17
C LEU A 77 -21.91 -16.25 -11.38
N GLU A 78 -23.04 -16.71 -10.85
CA GLU A 78 -23.48 -18.11 -10.96
C GLU A 78 -24.33 -18.40 -12.22
N SER A 79 -24.69 -17.38 -13.01
CA SER A 79 -25.43 -17.49 -14.28
C SER A 79 -24.54 -17.72 -15.49
#